data_AF-A0A1B6IJZ4-F1
#
_entry.id   AF-A0A1B6IJZ4-F1
#
_cell.length_a   1.000
_cell.length_b   1.000
_cell.length_c   1.000
_cell.angle_alpha   90.00
_cell.angle_beta   90.00
_cell.angle_gamma   90.00
#
_symmetry.space_group_name_H-M   'P 1'
#
loop_
_entity.id
_entity.type
_entity.pdbx_description
1 polymer ?
#
loop_
_entity_poly.entity_id
_entity_poly.type
_entity_poly.pdbx_seq_one_letter_code
_entity_poly.pdbx_strand_id
1 'polypeptide(L)'
;IELRNQINSLQENLGQQTTQYRAIQRRLLSKLREKTVLPLVGLDRILADTHRQIVEISHAIEDTQLALAVCGCELSCEVRLVLTLVRLCDSTNPKDWADLAAAMSYVLHSSETQGWEEVCEPGVNYLLSTSLAKSVRDHQRTAVEALRDPTRFKKHITVALDRVMAGTAVKSREEMRGVSPIMEGEEDRASANQTLRRGPSDKEVYLKLLPTREALQTNVEPRNSEDAK
;
A
#
# COMPACT_ATOMS: atom_id res chain seq x y z
N ILE A 1 1.14 14.91 -4.78
CA ILE A 1 2.56 14.50 -4.50
C ILE A 1 3.48 15.66 -4.12
N GLU A 2 3.67 16.69 -4.97
CA GLU A 2 4.69 17.75 -4.76
C GLU A 2 4.55 18.49 -3.42
N LEU A 3 3.34 18.93 -3.05
CA LEU A 3 3.06 19.58 -1.78
C LEU A 3 3.42 18.70 -0.56
N ARG A 4 3.22 17.37 -0.67
CA ARG A 4 3.61 16.42 0.39
C ARG A 4 5.14 16.33 0.53
N ASN A 5 5.85 16.27 -0.60
CA ASN A 5 7.32 16.28 -0.59
C ASN A 5 7.88 17.59 -0.01
N GLN A 6 7.22 18.72 -0.30
CA GLN A 6 7.57 20.01 0.26
C GLN A 6 7.36 20.04 1.79
N ILE A 7 6.22 19.54 2.30
CA ILE A 7 5.97 19.41 3.73
C ILE A 7 7.06 18.57 4.40
N ASN A 8 7.41 17.42 3.82
CA ASN A 8 8.45 16.54 4.37
C ASN A 8 9.82 17.25 4.44
N SER A 9 10.19 17.99 3.40
CA SER A 9 11.43 18.78 3.39
C SER A 9 11.42 19.91 4.44
N LEU A 10 10.29 20.61 4.59
CA LEU A 10 10.13 21.65 5.60
C LEU A 10 10.17 21.07 7.02
N GLN A 11 9.57 19.89 7.25
CA GLN A 11 9.62 19.19 8.53
C GLN A 11 11.05 18.74 8.89
N GLU A 12 11.82 18.25 7.91
CA GLU A 12 13.23 17.92 8.12
C GLU A 12 14.04 19.17 8.52
N ASN A 13 13.84 20.29 7.81
CA ASN A 13 14.49 21.55 8.13
C ASN A 13 14.09 22.07 9.52
N LEU A 14 12.81 22.01 9.86
CA LEU A 14 12.30 22.34 11.20
C LEU A 14 12.98 21.48 12.29
N GLY A 15 13.18 20.20 12.03
CA GLY A 15 13.89 19.29 12.93
C GLY A 15 15.35 19.71 13.16
N GLN A 16 16.05 20.11 12.09
CA GLN A 16 17.42 20.63 12.16
C GLN A 16 17.48 21.94 12.96
N GLN A 17 16.61 22.90 12.65
CA GLN A 17 16.54 24.19 13.34
C GLN A 17 16.19 24.05 14.82
N THR A 18 15.24 23.20 15.16
CA THR A 18 14.85 22.92 16.56
C THR A 18 16.01 22.30 17.33
N THR A 19 16.79 21.42 16.70
CA THR A 19 17.99 20.83 17.31
C THR A 19 19.07 21.88 17.56
N GLN A 20 19.30 22.76 16.59
CA GLN A 20 20.24 23.88 16.73
C GLN A 20 19.80 24.85 17.84
N TYR A 21 18.53 25.24 17.86
CA TYR A 21 17.95 26.11 18.88
C TYR A 21 18.15 25.55 20.29
N ARG A 22 17.86 24.26 20.50
CA ARG A 22 18.12 23.58 21.79
C ARG A 22 19.61 23.55 22.15
N ALA A 23 20.50 23.38 21.19
CA ALA A 23 21.95 23.42 21.44
C ALA A 23 22.41 24.82 21.89
N ILE A 24 21.89 25.88 21.26
CA ILE A 24 22.18 27.27 21.65
C ILE A 24 21.65 27.55 23.06
N GLN A 25 20.40 27.18 23.36
CA GLN A 25 19.82 27.34 24.70
C GLN A 25 20.65 26.64 25.78
N ARG A 26 21.09 25.40 25.55
CA ARG A 26 21.96 24.67 26.49
C ARG A 26 23.27 25.41 26.73
N ARG A 27 23.90 25.93 25.66
CA ARG A 27 25.15 26.69 25.76
C ARG A 27 24.95 28.01 26.51
N LEU A 28 23.84 28.71 26.28
CA LEU A 28 23.48 29.93 26.99
C LEU A 28 23.32 29.68 28.49
N LEU A 29 22.57 28.63 28.86
CA LEU A 29 22.36 28.23 30.26
C LEU A 29 23.67 27.87 30.97
N SER A 30 24.57 27.12 30.31
CA SER A 30 25.89 26.82 30.87
C SER A 30 26.69 28.09 31.14
N LYS A 31 26.68 29.06 30.21
CA LYS A 31 27.42 30.33 30.35
C LYS A 31 26.85 31.23 31.44
N LEU A 32 25.52 31.30 31.55
CA LEU A 32 24.83 31.99 32.64
C LEU A 32 25.18 31.39 34.01
N ARG A 33 25.31 30.05 34.09
CA ARG A 33 25.70 29.35 35.32
C ARG A 33 27.16 29.60 35.72
N GLU A 34 28.06 29.78 34.75
CA GLU A 34 29.50 29.99 34.98
C GLU A 34 29.87 31.39 35.53
N LYS A 35 28.90 32.30 35.75
CA LYS A 35 29.15 33.71 36.15
C LYS A 35 30.23 34.38 35.27
N THR A 36 30.22 34.10 33.96
CA THR A 36 31.23 34.62 33.03
C THR A 36 30.88 36.03 32.58
N VAL A 37 31.86 36.94 32.62
CA VAL A 37 31.74 38.37 32.28
C VAL A 37 31.77 38.64 30.76
N LEU A 38 31.81 37.59 29.93
CA LEU A 38 31.93 37.72 28.48
C LEU A 38 30.59 38.15 27.83
N PRO A 39 30.62 38.96 26.76
CA PRO A 39 29.41 39.47 26.12
C PRO A 39 28.61 38.35 25.45
N LEU A 40 27.43 38.03 25.99
CA LEU A 40 26.47 37.04 25.49
C LEU A 40 25.76 37.47 24.19
N VAL A 41 25.96 38.73 23.78
CA VAL A 41 25.25 39.42 22.68
C VAL A 41 25.24 38.63 21.36
N GLY A 42 26.34 37.96 21.01
CA GLY A 42 26.41 37.16 19.79
C GLY A 42 25.53 35.89 19.85
N LEU A 43 25.42 35.27 21.02
CA LEU A 43 24.62 34.05 21.20
C LEU A 43 23.13 34.39 21.26
N ASP A 44 22.77 35.49 21.91
CA ASP A 44 21.39 35.98 22.00
C ASP A 44 20.84 36.35 20.62
N ARG A 45 21.66 36.96 19.76
CA ARG A 45 21.27 37.26 18.37
C ARG A 45 20.99 35.98 17.57
N ILE A 46 21.89 35.00 17.64
CA ILE A 46 21.71 33.72 16.92
C ILE A 46 20.48 32.97 17.47
N LEU A 47 20.22 33.05 18.78
CA LEU A 47 19.01 32.48 19.38
C LEU A 47 17.74 33.12 18.83
N ALA A 48 17.70 34.46 18.74
CA ALA A 48 16.58 35.19 18.18
C ALA A 48 16.38 34.87 16.68
N ASP A 49 17.47 34.80 15.91
CA ASP A 49 17.43 34.48 14.48
C ASP A 49 16.92 33.05 14.23
N THR A 50 17.43 32.07 14.98
CA THR A 50 16.98 30.66 14.86
C THR A 50 15.53 30.47 15.32
N HIS A 51 15.09 31.17 16.37
CA HIS A 51 13.68 31.19 16.76
C HIS A 51 12.79 31.75 15.64
N ARG A 52 13.20 32.88 15.04
CA ARG A 52 12.47 33.47 13.91
C ARG A 52 12.37 32.50 12.73
N GLN A 53 13.46 31.81 12.39
CA GLN A 53 13.46 30.79 11.33
C GLN A 53 12.52 29.63 11.64
N ILE A 54 12.49 29.15 12.89
CA ILE A 54 11.54 28.11 13.32
C ILE A 54 10.10 28.57 13.07
N VAL A 55 9.75 29.80 13.48
CA VAL A 55 8.41 30.36 13.29
C VAL A 55 8.07 30.50 11.81
N GLU A 56 9.00 31.01 10.99
CA GLU A 56 8.81 31.14 9.53
C GLU A 56 8.60 29.77 8.85
N ILE A 57 9.38 28.75 9.22
CA ILE A 57 9.21 27.38 8.70
C ILE A 57 7.89 26.78 9.17
N SER A 58 7.49 27.00 10.43
CA SER A 58 6.19 26.53 10.95
C SER A 58 5.03 27.12 10.16
N HIS A 59 5.03 28.42 9.88
CA HIS A 59 4.01 29.04 9.03
C HIS A 59 4.03 28.49 7.60
N ALA A 60 5.21 28.29 7.01
CA ALA A 60 5.32 27.68 5.67
C ALA A 60 4.74 26.25 5.63
N ILE A 61 4.89 25.47 6.70
CA ILE A 61 4.28 24.14 6.82
C ILE A 61 2.75 24.26 6.88
N GLU A 62 2.21 25.16 7.71
CA GLU A 62 0.77 25.41 7.83
C GLU A 62 0.15 25.83 6.49
N ASP A 63 0.78 26.77 5.78
CA ASP A 63 0.35 27.24 4.47
C ASP A 63 0.35 26.10 3.43
N THR A 64 1.40 25.28 3.42
CA THR A 64 1.52 24.15 2.50
C THR A 64 0.51 23.03 2.83
N GLN A 65 0.22 22.80 4.12
CA GLN A 65 -0.83 21.88 4.56
C GLN A 65 -2.22 22.35 4.14
N LEU A 66 -2.50 23.65 4.24
CA LEU A 66 -3.75 24.23 3.77
C LEU A 66 -3.87 24.07 2.25
N ALA A 67 -2.82 24.38 1.49
CA ALA A 67 -2.80 24.15 0.05
C ALA A 67 -3.04 22.67 -0.31
N LEU A 68 -2.44 21.74 0.45
CA LEU A 68 -2.64 20.30 0.26
C LEU A 68 -4.10 19.90 0.51
N ALA A 69 -4.75 20.46 1.53
CA ALA A 69 -6.15 20.20 1.82
C ALA A 69 -7.07 20.70 0.70
N VAL A 70 -6.81 21.90 0.16
CA VAL A 70 -7.56 22.47 -0.97
C VAL A 70 -7.41 21.59 -2.22
N CYS A 71 -6.18 21.27 -2.62
CA CYS A 71 -5.93 20.37 -3.76
C CYS A 71 -6.52 18.98 -3.53
N GLY A 72 -6.57 18.51 -2.28
CA GLY A 72 -7.28 17.29 -1.91
C GLY A 72 -8.78 17.40 -2.19
N CYS A 73 -9.45 18.44 -1.70
CA CYS A 73 -10.87 18.64 -1.99
C CYS A 73 -11.16 18.68 -3.50
N GLU A 74 -10.35 19.40 -4.27
CA GLU A 74 -10.46 19.46 -5.74
C GLU A 74 -10.34 18.06 -6.36
N LEU A 75 -9.31 17.30 -5.99
CA LEU A 75 -9.11 15.93 -6.46
C LEU A 75 -10.28 15.01 -6.09
N SER A 76 -10.82 15.12 -4.87
CA SER A 76 -11.99 14.32 -4.44
C SER A 76 -13.21 14.61 -5.30
N CYS A 77 -13.46 15.89 -5.62
CA CYS A 77 -14.53 16.32 -6.49
C CYS A 77 -14.34 15.79 -7.93
N GLU A 78 -13.13 15.91 -8.48
CA GLU A 78 -12.80 15.42 -9.81
C GLU A 78 -12.96 13.90 -9.93
N VAL A 79 -12.40 13.15 -8.98
CA VAL A 79 -12.51 11.67 -8.96
C VAL A 79 -13.98 11.25 -8.85
N ARG A 80 -14.76 11.91 -7.98
CA ARG A 80 -16.20 11.64 -7.84
C ARG A 80 -16.95 11.95 -9.14
N LEU A 81 -16.63 13.05 -9.81
CA LEU A 81 -17.24 13.42 -11.09
C LEU A 81 -16.93 12.37 -12.15
N VAL A 82 -15.66 11.98 -12.32
CA VAL A 82 -15.24 10.96 -13.29
C VAL A 82 -15.95 9.63 -13.03
N LEU A 83 -15.97 9.15 -11.78
CA LEU A 83 -16.65 7.90 -11.42
C LEU A 83 -18.17 7.96 -11.67
N THR A 84 -18.79 9.12 -11.49
CA THR A 84 -20.22 9.33 -11.77
C THR A 84 -20.48 9.33 -13.27
N LEU A 85 -19.63 9.99 -14.08
CA LEU A 85 -19.74 9.98 -15.53
C LEU A 85 -19.60 8.56 -16.10
N VAL A 86 -18.62 7.79 -15.60
CA VAL A 86 -18.45 6.38 -15.99
C VAL A 86 -19.70 5.57 -15.64
N ARG A 87 -20.30 5.78 -14.46
CA ARG A 87 -21.54 5.08 -14.05
C ARG A 87 -22.71 5.35 -14.98
N LEU A 88 -22.77 6.55 -15.56
CA LEU A 88 -23.84 6.96 -16.47
C LEU A 88 -23.65 6.42 -17.89
N CYS A 89 -22.49 5.86 -18.21
CA CYS A 89 -22.27 5.20 -19.49
C CYS A 89 -22.97 3.83 -19.52
N ASP A 90 -23.87 3.64 -20.48
CA ASP A 90 -24.71 2.43 -20.64
C ASP A 90 -23.92 1.12 -20.81
N SER A 91 -22.65 1.19 -21.20
CA SER A 91 -21.78 0.04 -21.46
C SER A 91 -21.07 -0.52 -20.21
N THR A 92 -21.28 0.09 -19.04
CA THR A 92 -20.52 -0.25 -17.83
C THR A 92 -21.14 -1.39 -17.04
N ASN A 93 -20.34 -2.43 -16.76
CA ASN A 93 -20.73 -3.50 -15.87
C ASN A 93 -20.74 -2.98 -14.41
N PRO A 94 -21.84 -3.16 -13.64
CA PRO A 94 -21.94 -2.65 -12.28
C PRO A 94 -20.87 -3.21 -11.33
N LYS A 95 -20.39 -4.44 -11.56
CA LYS A 95 -19.31 -5.03 -10.77
C LYS A 95 -17.96 -4.36 -11.03
N ASP A 96 -17.60 -4.22 -12.31
CA ASP A 96 -16.31 -3.61 -12.70
C ASP A 96 -16.27 -2.13 -12.31
N TRP A 97 -17.42 -1.44 -12.35
CA TRP A 97 -17.57 -0.09 -11.80
C TRP A 97 -17.37 -0.04 -10.28
N ALA A 98 -17.98 -0.96 -9.53
CA ALA A 98 -17.85 -1.01 -8.08
C ALA A 98 -16.41 -1.28 -7.64
N ASP A 99 -15.73 -2.21 -8.32
CA ASP A 99 -14.32 -2.52 -8.09
C ASP A 99 -13.43 -1.30 -8.41
N LEU A 100 -13.67 -0.61 -9.53
CA LEU A 100 -12.95 0.62 -9.87
C LEU A 100 -13.20 1.74 -8.85
N ALA A 101 -14.44 1.94 -8.43
CA ALA A 101 -14.79 2.96 -7.44
C ALA A 101 -14.17 2.68 -6.06
N ALA A 102 -14.00 1.39 -5.69
CA ALA A 102 -13.30 0.99 -4.49
C ALA A 102 -11.78 1.23 -4.60
N ALA A 103 -11.18 0.91 -5.75
CA ALA A 103 -9.76 1.14 -6.00
C ALA A 103 -9.39 2.63 -6.10
N MET A 104 -10.26 3.44 -6.70
CA MET A 104 -10.12 4.90 -6.83
C MET A 104 -11.05 5.62 -5.85
N SER A 105 -10.91 5.33 -4.55
CA SER A 105 -11.75 5.96 -3.53
C SER A 105 -11.65 7.50 -3.61
N TYR A 106 -12.79 8.17 -3.71
CA TYR A 106 -12.88 9.62 -3.63
C TYR A 106 -12.72 10.14 -2.20
N VAL A 107 -12.70 9.25 -1.19
CA VAL A 107 -12.45 9.63 0.21
C VAL A 107 -10.95 9.63 0.44
N LEU A 108 -10.38 10.83 0.47
CA LEU A 108 -8.95 11.04 0.65
C LEU A 108 -8.56 10.81 2.11
N HIS A 109 -7.75 9.79 2.33
CA HIS A 109 -7.06 9.57 3.60
C HIS A 109 -5.60 9.96 3.39
N SER A 110 -5.18 11.08 3.96
CA SER A 110 -3.78 11.48 3.98
C SER A 110 -3.15 11.03 5.30
N SER A 111 -2.19 10.11 5.21
CA SER A 111 -1.25 9.81 6.29
C SER A 111 0.01 10.67 6.09
N GLU A 112 0.83 10.83 7.13
CA GLU A 112 2.16 11.45 7.02
C GLU A 112 3.05 10.70 6.01
N THR A 113 2.89 9.38 5.92
CA THR A 113 3.74 8.51 5.10
C THR A 113 3.13 8.11 3.75
N GLN A 114 1.81 8.23 3.60
CA GLN A 114 1.09 7.72 2.43
C GLN A 114 -0.03 8.68 2.02
N GLY A 115 -0.09 9.01 0.74
CA GLY A 115 -1.18 9.80 0.16
C GLY A 115 -2.13 8.94 -0.67
N TRP A 116 -3.06 9.62 -1.33
CA TRP A 116 -4.09 8.98 -2.16
C TRP A 116 -3.48 8.21 -3.33
N GLU A 117 -2.47 8.77 -3.98
CA GLU A 117 -1.84 8.16 -5.15
C GLU A 117 -1.19 6.82 -4.79
N GLU A 118 -0.53 6.72 -3.63
CA GLU A 118 0.12 5.50 -3.16
C GLU A 118 -0.86 4.43 -2.66
N VAL A 119 -2.10 4.81 -2.31
CA VAL A 119 -3.16 3.87 -1.94
C VAL A 119 -3.89 3.36 -3.20
N CYS A 120 -4.16 4.27 -4.14
CA CYS A 120 -4.98 3.97 -5.30
C CYS A 120 -4.22 3.26 -6.42
N GLU A 121 -2.93 3.57 -6.63
CA GLU A 121 -2.17 2.95 -7.71
C GLU A 121 -2.08 1.42 -7.61
N PRO A 122 -1.78 0.83 -6.43
CA PRO A 122 -1.73 -0.62 -6.29
C PRO A 122 -3.10 -1.27 -6.52
N GLY A 123 -4.19 -0.61 -6.09
CA GLY A 123 -5.56 -1.07 -6.31
C GLY A 123 -5.92 -1.08 -7.79
N VAL A 124 -5.64 0.00 -8.52
CA VAL A 124 -5.87 0.09 -9.96
C VAL A 124 -5.01 -0.92 -10.72
N ASN A 125 -3.74 -1.06 -10.35
CA ASN A 125 -2.83 -2.04 -10.96
C ASN A 125 -3.31 -3.49 -10.73
N TYR A 126 -3.78 -3.80 -9.52
CA TYR A 126 -4.40 -5.08 -9.21
C TYR A 126 -5.59 -5.38 -10.11
N LEU A 127 -6.52 -4.43 -10.30
CA LEU A 127 -7.65 -4.62 -11.22
C LEU A 127 -7.20 -4.87 -12.66
N LEU A 128 -6.21 -4.12 -13.15
CA LEU A 128 -5.67 -4.28 -14.51
C LEU A 128 -5.00 -5.63 -14.76
N SER A 129 -4.44 -6.25 -13.72
CA SER A 129 -3.82 -7.58 -13.75
C SER A 129 -4.79 -8.74 -13.49
N THR A 130 -5.99 -8.46 -12.98
CA THR A 130 -6.96 -9.49 -12.57
C THR A 130 -8.32 -9.33 -13.27
N SER A 131 -9.27 -8.62 -12.67
CA SER A 131 -10.66 -8.50 -13.15
C SER A 131 -10.78 -7.83 -14.51
N LEU A 132 -9.89 -6.87 -14.80
CA LEU A 132 -9.81 -6.14 -16.06
C LEU A 132 -8.67 -6.63 -16.97
N ALA A 133 -8.00 -7.74 -16.66
CA ALA A 133 -6.92 -8.27 -17.50
C ALA A 133 -7.40 -8.58 -18.93
N LYS A 134 -6.54 -8.35 -19.93
CA LYS A 134 -6.85 -8.69 -21.34
C LYS A 134 -6.42 -10.11 -21.70
N SER A 135 -5.50 -10.70 -20.94
CA SER A 135 -4.98 -12.05 -21.17
C SER A 135 -4.56 -12.71 -19.86
N VAL A 136 -4.55 -14.04 -19.82
CA VAL A 136 -4.01 -14.84 -18.70
C VAL A 136 -2.53 -14.53 -18.45
N ARG A 137 -1.78 -14.05 -19.45
CA ARG A 137 -0.40 -13.57 -19.28
C ARG A 137 -0.27 -12.29 -18.46
N ASP A 138 -1.34 -11.51 -18.34
CA ASP A 138 -1.38 -10.29 -17.52
C ASP A 138 -1.60 -10.60 -16.02
N HIS A 139 -1.99 -11.83 -15.67
CA HIS A 139 -2.09 -12.30 -14.28
C HIS A 139 -0.69 -12.52 -13.68
N GLN A 140 0.04 -11.43 -13.45
CA GLN A 140 1.26 -11.43 -12.65
C GLN A 140 0.96 -11.02 -11.21
N ARG A 141 1.80 -11.49 -10.28
CA ARG A 141 1.80 -10.98 -8.90
C ARG A 141 2.10 -9.49 -8.95
N THR A 142 1.11 -8.65 -8.63
CA THR A 142 1.31 -7.22 -8.46
C THR A 142 2.10 -6.98 -7.19
N ALA A 143 3.42 -6.79 -7.33
CA ALA A 143 4.22 -6.23 -6.26
C ALA A 143 3.70 -4.81 -5.97
N VAL A 144 3.44 -4.52 -4.71
CA VAL A 144 3.11 -3.16 -4.25
C VAL A 144 4.42 -2.40 -4.17
N GLU A 145 4.80 -1.75 -5.26
CA GLU A 145 5.95 -0.85 -5.30
C GLU A 145 5.51 0.56 -4.93
N ALA A 146 6.39 1.32 -4.28
CA ALA A 146 6.15 2.74 -4.05
C ALA A 146 5.96 3.47 -5.38
N LEU A 147 5.01 4.40 -5.45
CA LEU A 147 4.75 5.17 -6.65
C LEU A 147 5.96 6.07 -6.98
N ARG A 148 6.78 5.64 -7.95
CA ARG A 148 7.97 6.38 -8.38
C ARG A 148 7.67 7.43 -9.44
N ASP A 149 6.58 7.29 -10.20
CA ASP A 149 6.25 8.16 -11.32
C ASP A 149 4.72 8.40 -11.45
N PRO A 150 4.23 9.63 -11.25
CA PRO A 150 2.81 9.96 -11.40
C PRO A 150 2.32 9.84 -12.85
N THR A 151 3.20 9.90 -13.85
CA THR A 151 2.79 9.74 -15.26
C THR A 151 2.41 8.30 -15.57
N ARG A 152 3.05 7.32 -14.91
CA ARG A 152 2.67 5.90 -14.99
C ARG A 152 1.27 5.69 -14.41
N PHE A 153 0.98 6.28 -13.25
CA PHE A 153 -0.33 6.15 -12.62
C PHE A 153 -1.45 6.74 -13.48
N LYS A 154 -1.23 7.91 -14.10
CA LYS A 154 -2.19 8.47 -15.07
C LYS A 154 -2.52 7.50 -16.20
N LYS A 155 -1.50 6.83 -16.76
CA LYS A 155 -1.70 5.80 -17.80
C LYS A 155 -2.52 4.62 -17.27
N HIS A 156 -2.24 4.14 -16.06
CA HIS A 156 -3.03 3.06 -15.43
C HIS A 156 -4.50 3.48 -15.26
N ILE A 157 -4.77 4.70 -14.79
CA ILE A 157 -6.14 5.23 -14.67
C ILE A 157 -6.83 5.25 -16.05
N THR A 158 -6.20 5.82 -17.08
CA THR A 158 -6.78 5.87 -18.43
C THR A 158 -7.13 4.47 -18.94
N VAL A 159 -6.20 3.53 -18.83
CA VAL A 159 -6.42 2.15 -19.28
C VAL A 159 -7.53 1.46 -18.48
N ALA A 160 -7.62 1.71 -17.17
CA ALA A 160 -8.69 1.15 -16.33
C ALA A 160 -10.06 1.71 -16.73
N LEU A 161 -10.17 3.03 -16.92
CA LEU A 161 -11.38 3.68 -17.40
C LEU A 161 -11.81 3.15 -18.77
N ASP A 162 -10.88 3.05 -19.72
CA ASP A 162 -11.15 2.52 -21.07
C ASP A 162 -11.69 1.08 -21.01
N ARG A 163 -11.10 0.23 -20.17
CA ARG A 163 -11.53 -1.18 -20.04
C ARG A 163 -12.90 -1.31 -19.38
N VAL A 164 -13.21 -0.47 -18.39
CA VAL A 164 -14.52 -0.43 -17.75
C VAL A 164 -15.60 0.11 -18.70
N MET A 165 -15.28 1.18 -19.44
CA MET A 165 -16.21 1.80 -20.40
C MET A 165 -16.42 0.98 -21.67
N ALA A 166 -15.43 0.21 -22.12
CA ALA A 166 -15.62 -0.72 -23.24
C ALA A 166 -16.59 -1.87 -22.91
N GLY A 167 -16.90 -2.05 -21.62
CA GLY A 167 -17.61 -3.21 -21.11
C GLY A 167 -16.80 -4.50 -21.33
N THR A 168 -17.20 -5.59 -20.69
CA THR A 168 -16.65 -6.92 -20.90
C THR A 168 -16.90 -7.48 -22.32
N ALA A 169 -17.08 -6.63 -23.35
CA ALA A 169 -17.24 -7.01 -24.75
C ALA A 169 -16.03 -7.75 -25.34
N VAL A 170 -14.91 -7.85 -24.60
CA VAL A 170 -13.79 -8.74 -24.94
C VAL A 170 -13.97 -10.17 -24.38
N LYS A 171 -14.80 -10.36 -23.33
CA LYS A 171 -15.05 -11.70 -22.75
C LYS A 171 -15.85 -12.62 -23.69
N SER A 172 -16.51 -12.11 -24.73
CA SER A 172 -17.23 -12.94 -25.72
C SER A 172 -16.35 -13.49 -26.85
N ARG A 173 -15.07 -13.11 -26.97
CA ARG A 173 -14.20 -13.65 -28.04
C ARG A 173 -13.26 -14.77 -27.59
N GLU A 174 -12.99 -14.91 -26.28
CA GLU A 174 -12.10 -15.95 -25.74
C GLU A 174 -12.82 -17.12 -25.05
N GLU A 175 -14.10 -17.01 -24.70
CA GLU A 175 -14.88 -18.19 -24.24
C GLU A 175 -15.15 -19.22 -25.36
N MET A 176 -14.82 -18.92 -26.63
CA MET A 176 -14.99 -19.85 -27.76
C MET A 176 -13.71 -20.60 -28.18
N ARG A 177 -12.56 -20.41 -27.52
CA ARG A 177 -11.32 -21.15 -27.86
C ARG A 177 -10.47 -21.47 -26.63
N GLY A 178 -10.81 -22.56 -25.95
CA GLY A 178 -9.95 -23.10 -24.90
C GLY A 178 -10.51 -24.24 -24.08
N VAL A 179 -11.68 -24.80 -24.43
CA VAL A 179 -12.04 -26.14 -23.94
C VAL A 179 -11.29 -27.16 -24.79
N SER A 180 -10.39 -27.92 -24.17
CA SER A 180 -10.02 -29.29 -24.57
C SER A 180 -9.03 -29.88 -23.55
N PRO A 181 -9.00 -31.21 -23.34
CA PRO A 181 -10.10 -32.07 -22.91
C PRO A 181 -9.70 -32.95 -21.69
N ILE A 182 -10.70 -33.52 -21.02
CA ILE A 182 -10.56 -34.65 -20.09
C ILE A 182 -9.73 -35.76 -20.76
N MET A 183 -8.62 -36.18 -20.15
CA MET A 183 -8.01 -37.49 -20.41
C MET A 183 -8.48 -38.47 -19.33
N GLU A 184 -9.61 -39.11 -19.60
CA GLU A 184 -9.93 -40.44 -19.08
C GLU A 184 -9.68 -41.44 -20.20
N GLY A 185 -8.98 -42.53 -19.88
CA GLY A 185 -8.60 -43.58 -20.84
C GLY A 185 -7.73 -44.64 -20.16
N GLU A 186 -8.42 -45.60 -19.55
CA GLU A 186 -7.96 -46.83 -18.88
C GLU A 186 -6.99 -47.72 -19.70
N GLU A 187 -6.13 -48.41 -18.92
CA GLU A 187 -5.73 -49.83 -18.97
C GLU A 187 -5.20 -50.48 -20.27
N ASP A 188 -4.01 -51.10 -20.20
CA ASP A 188 -3.90 -52.56 -19.96
C ASP A 188 -2.47 -53.13 -19.96
N ARG A 189 -2.21 -53.97 -18.93
CA ARG A 189 -1.49 -55.26 -18.88
C ARG A 189 -0.05 -55.46 -19.38
N ALA A 190 0.79 -55.72 -18.37
CA ALA A 190 1.62 -56.92 -18.17
C ALA A 190 2.71 -57.32 -19.20
N SER A 191 3.96 -57.33 -18.72
CA SER A 191 4.86 -58.48 -18.88
C SER A 191 5.89 -58.55 -17.75
N ALA A 192 5.94 -59.73 -17.15
CA ALA A 192 6.78 -60.12 -16.04
C ALA A 192 8.27 -60.23 -16.42
N ASN A 193 9.15 -59.97 -15.46
CA ASN A 193 10.25 -60.85 -15.03
C ASN A 193 11.26 -60.08 -14.17
N GLN A 194 11.34 -60.39 -12.87
CA GLN A 194 12.57 -60.86 -12.18
C GLN A 194 12.50 -60.65 -10.65
N THR A 195 12.27 -61.79 -9.98
CA THR A 195 13.11 -62.34 -8.90
C THR A 195 13.48 -61.46 -7.71
N LEU A 196 12.82 -61.76 -6.59
CA LEU A 196 13.32 -61.81 -5.21
C LEU A 196 14.85 -61.70 -5.04
N ARG A 197 15.30 -60.69 -4.26
CA ARG A 197 16.24 -60.92 -3.16
C ARG A 197 16.10 -59.88 -2.04
N ARG A 198 16.19 -60.40 -0.81
CA ARG A 198 16.13 -59.78 0.52
C ARG A 198 17.09 -58.58 0.71
N GLY A 199 16.71 -57.69 1.63
CA GLY A 199 17.43 -56.47 2.05
C GLY A 199 18.79 -56.67 2.73
N PRO A 200 19.41 -55.60 3.26
CA PRO A 200 19.00 -55.08 4.58
C PRO A 200 19.08 -53.54 4.80
N SER A 201 18.38 -53.12 5.86
CA SER A 201 18.60 -51.99 6.80
C SER A 201 19.10 -50.61 6.34
N ASP A 202 18.32 -49.61 6.77
CA ASP A 202 18.70 -48.27 7.25
C ASP A 202 19.33 -47.26 6.27
N LYS A 203 18.54 -46.24 5.94
CA LYS A 203 18.78 -44.84 6.37
C LYS A 203 17.60 -43.93 6.05
N GLU A 204 17.18 -43.22 7.09
CA GLU A 204 16.28 -42.07 7.12
C GLU A 204 16.64 -41.03 6.05
N VAL A 205 15.65 -40.40 5.39
CA VAL A 205 15.54 -38.93 5.26
C VAL A 205 14.06 -38.54 4.99
N TYR A 206 13.46 -37.98 6.04
CA TYR A 206 12.41 -36.97 6.11
C TYR A 206 11.79 -36.39 4.83
N LEU A 207 10.49 -36.65 4.63
CA LEU A 207 9.53 -35.67 4.11
C LEU A 207 8.28 -35.69 5.00
N LYS A 208 8.35 -35.00 6.16
CA LYS A 208 7.16 -34.62 6.92
C LYS A 208 6.70 -33.24 6.43
N LEU A 209 5.66 -33.28 5.61
CA LEU A 209 4.85 -32.13 5.20
C LEU A 209 4.23 -31.48 6.45
N LEU A 210 4.19 -30.15 6.46
CA LEU A 210 3.52 -29.36 7.50
C LEU A 210 2.00 -29.62 7.50
N PRO A 211 1.32 -29.58 8.67
CA PRO A 211 -0.11 -29.86 8.74
C PRO A 211 -0.96 -28.69 8.20
N THR A 212 -1.99 -29.04 7.43
CA THR A 212 -3.07 -28.16 6.99
C THR A 212 -3.85 -27.61 8.18
N ARG A 213 -4.20 -26.33 8.06
CA ARG A 213 -4.87 -25.47 9.04
C ARG A 213 -6.37 -25.80 9.15
N GLU A 214 -6.72 -26.95 9.70
CA GLU A 214 -8.13 -27.35 9.87
C GLU A 214 -8.45 -28.08 11.20
N ALA A 215 -7.60 -27.94 12.23
CA ALA A 215 -7.83 -28.55 13.54
C ALA A 215 -7.81 -27.54 14.71
N LEU A 216 -8.37 -26.35 14.52
CA LEU A 216 -8.61 -25.38 15.61
C LEU A 216 -10.11 -25.17 15.84
N GLN A 217 -10.85 -26.25 16.02
CA GLN A 217 -12.17 -26.21 16.67
C GLN A 217 -12.40 -27.58 17.31
N THR A 218 -11.92 -27.75 18.54
CA THR A 218 -12.51 -28.56 19.62
C THR A 218 -11.53 -28.57 20.79
N ASN A 219 -11.68 -27.65 21.73
CA ASN A 219 -11.31 -27.96 23.10
C ASN A 219 -12.23 -27.20 24.06
N VAL A 220 -13.42 -27.76 24.25
CA VAL A 220 -14.21 -27.57 25.47
C VAL A 220 -13.82 -28.74 26.36
N GLU A 221 -13.06 -28.47 27.42
CA GLU A 221 -12.90 -29.42 28.53
C GLU A 221 -13.59 -28.86 29.78
N PRO A 222 -14.32 -29.71 30.53
CA PRO A 222 -15.00 -29.32 31.76
C PRO A 222 -14.07 -29.46 32.97
N ARG A 223 -14.17 -28.55 33.94
CA ARG A 223 -13.68 -28.79 35.31
C ARG A 223 -14.71 -28.35 36.35
N ASN A 224 -14.82 -29.22 37.34
CA ASN A 224 -15.89 -29.35 38.33
C ASN A 224 -16.03 -28.19 39.32
N SER A 225 -17.26 -28.19 39.85
CA SER A 225 -17.79 -27.59 41.08
C SER A 225 -16.97 -27.76 42.35
N GLU A 226 -17.05 -26.74 43.22
CA GLU A 226 -16.80 -26.61 44.68
C GLU A 226 -16.19 -25.20 44.88
N ASP A 227 -16.69 -24.22 45.64
CA ASP A 227 -17.64 -24.13 46.75
C ASP A 227 -18.21 -22.70 46.79
N ALA A 228 -19.48 -22.54 47.13
CA ALA A 228 -20.00 -21.29 47.69
C ALA A 228 -21.18 -21.60 48.63
N LYS A 229 -20.90 -21.49 49.93
CA LYS A 229 -21.88 -21.11 50.93
C LYS A 229 -21.36 -19.87 51.64
#